data_AF-A0A7V7X2J5-F1
#
_entry.id   AF-A0A7V7X2J5-F1
#
_cell.length_a   1.000
_cell.length_b   1.000
_cell.length_c   1.000
_cell.angle_alpha   90.00
_cell.angle_beta   90.00
_cell.angle_gamma   90.00
#
_symmetry.space_group_name_H-M   'P 1'
#
loop_
_entity.id
_entity.type
_entity.pdbx_description
1 polymer ?
#
loop_
_entity_poly.entity_id
_entity_poly.type
_entity_poly.pdbx_seq_one_letter_code
_entity_poly.pdbx_strand_id
1 'polypeptide(L)'
;MGNNIGISMGIRNFFRKDQWIARLTISFVFMASAIMKLADFEDSIDLIQEMFDLQHHNARLLLAISILFEIMMAMLVVVRHFQSSETYLILILAISLFIVINGWQIYTQQENCGCFGTMVQMSPVVTLAKNCFLLFLAVSIRKKMSGRNSA
;
A
#
# COMPACT_ATOMS: atom_id res chain seq x y z
N MET A 1 -6.18 -45.58 13.72
CA MET A 1 -6.34 -44.96 12.38
C MET A 1 -6.64 -43.47 12.61
N GLY A 2 -5.71 -42.53 12.86
CA GLY A 2 -4.29 -42.48 12.55
C GLY A 2 -4.07 -42.18 11.07
N ASN A 3 -4.27 -40.92 10.62
CA ASN A 3 -3.63 -40.32 9.43
C ASN A 3 -4.05 -38.87 9.01
N ASN A 4 -4.74 -38.07 9.83
CA ASN A 4 -5.17 -36.71 9.39
C ASN A 4 -4.36 -35.52 9.95
N ILE A 5 -3.31 -35.76 10.75
CA ILE A 5 -2.62 -34.69 11.49
C ILE A 5 -1.48 -34.06 10.66
N GLY A 6 -0.86 -34.80 9.73
CA GLY A 6 0.27 -34.31 8.91
C GLY A 6 -0.11 -33.32 7.81
N ILE A 7 -1.27 -33.51 7.17
CA ILE A 7 -1.72 -32.67 6.03
C ILE A 7 -2.14 -31.27 6.52
N SER A 8 -2.73 -31.17 7.70
CA SER A 8 -3.13 -29.90 8.33
C SER A 8 -1.95 -28.98 8.67
N MET A 9 -0.76 -29.55 8.92
CA MET A 9 0.42 -28.81 9.35
C MET A 9 1.24 -28.28 8.17
N GLY A 10 1.36 -29.07 7.08
CA GLY A 10 1.99 -28.63 5.83
C GLY A 10 1.22 -27.50 5.13
N ILE A 11 -0.10 -27.61 5.09
CA ILE A 11 -0.99 -26.59 4.49
C ILE A 11 -0.95 -25.28 5.31
N ARG A 12 -0.91 -25.37 6.65
CA ARG A 12 -0.74 -24.19 7.51
C ARG A 12 0.58 -23.47 7.25
N ASN A 13 1.69 -24.19 7.09
CA ASN A 13 3.00 -23.58 6.83
C ASN A 13 3.11 -22.98 5.43
N PHE A 14 2.48 -23.60 4.42
CA PHE A 14 2.39 -23.06 3.07
C PHE A 14 1.61 -21.74 3.04
N PHE A 15 0.41 -21.72 3.62
CA PHE A 15 -0.39 -20.48 3.71
C PHE A 15 0.25 -19.39 4.58
N ARG A 16 1.01 -19.77 5.62
CA ARG A 16 1.72 -18.82 6.48
C ARG A 16 2.94 -18.21 5.77
N LYS A 17 3.57 -18.94 4.86
CA LYS A 17 4.68 -18.47 4.00
C LYS A 17 4.16 -17.49 2.94
N ASP A 18 3.06 -17.81 2.25
CA ASP A 18 2.41 -16.91 1.29
C ASP A 18 1.96 -15.58 1.92
N GLN A 19 1.42 -15.63 3.15
CA GLN A 19 1.08 -14.41 3.89
C GLN A 19 2.30 -13.57 4.26
N TRP A 20 3.45 -14.19 4.52
CA TRP A 20 4.69 -13.47 4.81
C TRP A 20 5.24 -12.77 3.57
N ILE A 21 5.20 -13.45 2.42
CA ILE A 21 5.61 -12.89 1.12
C ILE A 21 4.70 -11.71 0.76
N ALA A 22 3.38 -11.87 0.82
CA ALA A 22 2.44 -10.79 0.51
C ALA A 22 2.65 -9.54 1.40
N ARG A 23 2.94 -9.74 2.69
CA ARG A 23 3.25 -8.64 3.61
C ARG A 23 4.54 -7.92 3.24
N LEU A 24 5.60 -8.67 2.94
CA LEU A 24 6.87 -8.10 2.48
C LEU A 24 6.66 -7.31 1.19
N THR A 25 5.89 -7.83 0.23
CA THR A 25 5.58 -7.12 -1.01
C THR A 25 4.87 -5.81 -0.73
N ILE A 26 3.81 -5.82 0.09
CA ILE A 26 3.08 -4.60 0.45
C ILE A 26 4.03 -3.58 1.11
N SER A 27 4.78 -4.01 2.11
CA SER A 27 5.70 -3.12 2.82
C SER A 27 6.81 -2.58 1.93
N PHE A 28 7.40 -3.41 1.08
CA PHE A 28 8.45 -3.00 0.17
C PHE A 28 7.94 -1.92 -0.79
N VAL A 29 6.72 -2.11 -1.29
CA VAL A 29 6.08 -1.16 -2.19
C VAL A 29 5.82 0.19 -1.53
N PHE A 30 5.27 0.21 -0.31
CA PHE A 30 5.05 1.45 0.44
C PHE A 30 6.37 2.13 0.82
N MET A 31 7.38 1.36 1.22
CA MET A 31 8.69 1.91 1.56
C MET A 31 9.40 2.49 0.33
N ALA A 32 9.40 1.77 -0.80
CA ALA A 32 10.00 2.26 -2.05
C ALA A 32 9.31 3.54 -2.54
N SER A 33 7.98 3.62 -2.41
CA SER A 33 7.21 4.84 -2.70
C SER A 33 7.67 6.04 -1.86
N ALA A 34 7.77 5.85 -0.55
CA ALA A 34 8.23 6.89 0.36
C ALA A 34 9.66 7.35 0.07
N ILE A 35 10.58 6.40 -0.19
CA ILE A 35 11.97 6.71 -0.51
C ILE A 35 12.07 7.54 -1.79
N MET A 36 11.32 7.19 -2.84
CA MET A 36 11.37 7.92 -4.10
C MET A 36 10.83 9.34 -3.95
N LYS A 37 9.71 9.52 -3.24
CA LYS A 37 9.18 10.86 -2.92
C LYS A 37 10.13 11.70 -2.05
N LEU A 38 10.91 11.05 -1.19
CA LEU A 38 11.91 11.73 -0.35
C LEU A 38 13.17 12.08 -1.15
N ALA A 39 13.58 11.22 -2.08
CA ALA A 39 14.73 11.44 -2.96
C ALA A 39 14.50 12.63 -3.90
N ASP A 40 13.25 12.85 -4.30
CA ASP A 40 12.86 13.89 -5.25
C ASP A 40 11.79 14.82 -4.67
N PHE A 41 12.13 15.42 -3.53
CA PHE A 41 11.15 16.09 -2.69
C PHE A 41 10.61 17.39 -3.31
N GLU A 42 11.46 18.21 -3.96
CA GLU A 42 11.00 19.48 -4.56
C GLU A 42 10.15 19.26 -5.80
N ASP A 43 10.59 18.45 -6.74
CA ASP A 43 9.83 18.14 -7.95
C ASP A 43 8.48 17.44 -7.62
N SER A 44 8.45 16.62 -6.57
CA SER A 44 7.21 16.03 -6.07
C SER A 44 6.25 17.06 -5.45
N ILE A 45 6.75 18.17 -4.91
CA ILE A 45 5.91 19.29 -4.43
C ILE A 45 5.27 19.98 -5.62
N ASP A 46 6.06 20.35 -6.63
CA ASP A 46 5.58 21.06 -7.82
C ASP A 46 4.48 20.26 -8.52
N LEU A 47 4.68 18.94 -8.61
CA LEU A 47 3.69 18.02 -9.17
C LEU A 47 2.40 17.97 -8.33
N ILE A 48 2.47 18.01 -7.00
CA ILE A 48 1.27 18.10 -6.13
C ILE A 48 0.61 19.48 -6.26
N GLN A 49 1.38 20.55 -6.41
CA GLN A 49 0.83 21.89 -6.62
C GLN A 49 0.02 21.95 -7.91
N GLU A 50 0.55 21.41 -9.01
CA GLU A 50 -0.14 21.36 -10.29
C GLU A 50 -1.39 20.47 -10.23
N MET A 51 -1.32 19.35 -9.51
CA MET A 51 -2.44 18.40 -9.40
C MET A 51 -3.63 18.91 -8.60
N PHE A 52 -3.36 19.60 -7.48
CA PHE A 52 -4.39 19.99 -6.51
C PHE A 52 -4.63 21.50 -6.47
N ASP A 53 -3.95 22.26 -7.34
CA ASP A 53 -3.97 23.74 -7.37
C ASP A 53 -3.67 24.34 -5.98
N LEU A 54 -2.64 23.81 -5.33
CA LEU A 54 -2.28 24.16 -3.96
C LEU A 54 -1.10 25.15 -3.90
N GLN A 55 -1.14 26.01 -2.89
CA GLN A 55 0.03 26.81 -2.51
C GLN A 55 1.20 25.91 -2.08
N HIS A 56 2.42 26.35 -2.37
CA HIS A 56 3.65 25.58 -2.17
C HIS A 56 3.78 25.03 -0.74
N HIS A 57 3.43 25.84 0.27
CA HIS A 57 3.45 25.41 1.66
C HIS A 57 2.49 24.23 1.94
N ASN A 58 1.28 24.26 1.37
CA ASN A 58 0.27 23.23 1.57
C ASN A 58 0.62 21.94 0.81
N ALA A 59 1.15 22.07 -0.41
CA ALA A 59 1.63 20.93 -1.19
C ALA A 59 2.80 20.23 -0.49
N ARG A 60 3.74 20.99 0.09
CA ARG A 60 4.83 20.46 0.91
C ARG A 60 4.31 19.70 2.14
N LEU A 61 3.33 20.25 2.84
CA LEU A 61 2.73 19.60 4.00
C LEU A 61 2.03 18.29 3.59
N LEU A 62 1.28 18.31 2.48
CA LEU A 62 0.58 17.14 1.95
C LEU A 62 1.57 16.04 1.53
N LEU A 63 2.66 16.39 0.86
CA LEU A 63 3.71 15.45 0.48
C LEU A 63 4.37 14.83 1.72
N ALA A 64 4.73 15.64 2.71
CA ALA A 64 5.35 15.16 3.95
C ALA A 64 4.41 14.20 4.72
N ILE A 65 3.12 14.54 4.80
CA ILE A 65 2.10 13.67 5.40
C ILE A 65 1.98 12.37 4.60
N SER A 66 1.96 12.42 3.27
CA SER A 66 1.92 11.22 2.43
C SER A 66 3.14 10.33 2.67
N ILE A 67 4.35 10.88 2.76
CA ILE A 67 5.58 10.11 3.00
C ILE A 67 5.53 9.46 4.38
N LEU A 68 5.21 10.23 5.43
CA LEU A 68 5.09 9.72 6.80
C LEU A 68 4.05 8.60 6.87
N PHE A 69 2.92 8.79 6.18
CA PHE A 69 1.86 7.80 6.11
C PHE A 69 2.34 6.50 5.44
N GLU A 70 3.04 6.59 4.31
CA GLU A 70 3.57 5.41 3.60
C GLU A 70 4.60 4.64 4.44
N ILE A 71 5.50 5.35 5.12
CA ILE A 71 6.48 4.74 6.04
C ILE A 71 5.75 4.06 7.20
N MET A 72 4.77 4.74 7.80
CA MET A 72 3.97 4.19 8.89
C MET A 72 3.26 2.90 8.47
N MET A 73 2.63 2.88 7.28
CA MET A 73 1.94 1.70 6.76
C MET A 73 2.91 0.56 6.44
N ALA A 74 4.08 0.85 5.87
CA ALA A 74 5.12 -0.15 5.65
C ALA A 74 5.53 -0.83 6.97
N MET A 75 5.78 -0.04 8.01
CA MET A 75 6.16 -0.55 9.33
C MET A 75 5.02 -1.34 10.00
N LEU A 76 3.79 -0.84 9.95
CA LEU A 76 2.61 -1.51 10.52
C LEU A 76 2.37 -2.90 9.92
N VAL A 77 2.62 -3.07 8.62
CA VAL A 77 2.43 -4.36 7.93
C VAL A 77 3.51 -5.38 8.28
N VAL A 78 4.76 -4.93 8.47
CA VAL A 78 5.91 -5.80 8.81
C VAL A 78 5.91 -6.20 10.27
N VAL A 79 5.66 -5.25 11.17
CA VAL A 79 5.77 -5.48 12.62
C VAL A 79 4.67 -6.44 13.08
N ARG A 80 5.07 -7.62 13.53
CA ARG A 80 4.16 -8.70 13.93
C ARG A 80 3.15 -8.29 15.00
N HIS A 81 3.55 -7.38 15.89
CA HIS A 81 2.71 -6.91 16.99
C HIS A 81 1.47 -6.13 16.52
N PHE A 82 1.56 -5.42 15.40
CA PHE A 82 0.48 -4.59 14.87
C PHE A 82 -0.42 -5.32 13.85
N GLN A 83 -0.32 -6.64 13.75
CA GLN A 83 -1.09 -7.47 12.81
C GLN A 83 -2.51 -7.75 13.30
N SER A 84 -3.25 -6.70 13.67
CA SER A 84 -4.66 -6.78 14.05
C SER A 84 -5.57 -6.65 12.83
N SER A 85 -6.83 -7.09 12.93
CA SER A 85 -7.81 -6.88 11.85
C SER A 85 -8.05 -5.39 11.56
N GLU A 86 -7.87 -4.52 12.54
CA GLU A 86 -8.05 -3.07 12.40
C GLU A 86 -6.95 -2.44 11.56
N THR A 87 -5.68 -2.81 11.77
CA THR A 87 -4.55 -2.33 10.96
C THR A 87 -4.77 -2.62 9.47
N TYR A 88 -5.26 -3.82 9.14
CA TYR A 88 -5.54 -4.18 7.75
C TYR A 88 -6.79 -3.47 7.21
N LEU A 89 -7.74 -3.09 8.07
CA LEU A 89 -8.86 -2.25 7.67
C LEU A 89 -8.38 -0.85 7.28
N ILE A 90 -7.51 -0.24 8.09
CA ILE A 90 -6.87 1.06 7.80
C ILE A 90 -6.06 0.97 6.49
N LEU A 91 -5.30 -0.12 6.29
CA LEU A 91 -4.55 -0.36 5.06
C LEU A 91 -5.46 -0.44 3.83
N ILE A 92 -6.57 -1.17 3.93
CA ILE A 92 -7.56 -1.29 2.86
C ILE A 92 -8.16 0.08 2.54
N LEU A 93 -8.58 0.85 3.56
CA LEU A 93 -9.11 2.20 3.36
C LEU A 93 -8.10 3.11 2.68
N ALA A 94 -6.85 3.09 3.12
CA ALA A 94 -5.79 3.91 2.55
C ALA A 94 -5.51 3.58 1.08
N ILE A 95 -5.33 2.29 0.76
CA ILE A 95 -5.14 1.84 -0.62
C ILE A 95 -6.36 2.22 -1.48
N SER A 96 -7.57 2.12 -0.92
CA SER A 96 -8.80 2.49 -1.64
C SER A 96 -8.85 3.99 -1.94
N LEU A 97 -8.44 4.84 -1.00
CA LEU A 97 -8.30 6.28 -1.22
C LEU A 97 -7.29 6.56 -2.35
N PHE A 98 -6.13 5.90 -2.32
CA PHE A 98 -5.14 6.02 -3.39
C PHE A 98 -5.70 5.60 -4.75
N ILE A 99 -6.48 4.52 -4.82
CA ILE A 99 -7.15 4.08 -6.06
C ILE A 99 -8.10 5.16 -6.58
N VAL A 100 -8.89 5.79 -5.71
CA VAL A 100 -9.80 6.88 -6.09
C VAL A 100 -9.01 8.09 -6.64
N ILE A 101 -7.93 8.49 -5.96
CA ILE A 101 -7.07 9.59 -6.41
C ILE A 101 -6.45 9.27 -7.78
N ASN A 102 -5.92 8.05 -7.96
CA ASN A 102 -5.36 7.62 -9.25
C ASN A 102 -6.43 7.57 -10.35
N GLY A 103 -7.66 7.14 -10.02
CA GLY A 103 -8.79 7.16 -10.96
C GLY A 103 -9.14 8.58 -11.41
N TRP A 104 -9.11 9.55 -10.48
CA TRP A 104 -9.29 10.97 -10.81
C TRP A 104 -8.17 11.49 -11.72
N GLN A 105 -6.92 11.10 -11.47
CA GLN A 105 -5.76 11.47 -12.30
C GLN A 105 -5.85 10.93 -13.73
N ILE A 106 -6.38 9.72 -13.92
CA ILE A 106 -6.65 9.17 -15.26
C ILE A 106 -7.70 10.03 -15.97
N TYR A 107 -8.74 10.46 -15.25
CA TYR A 107 -9.80 11.30 -15.81
C TYR A 107 -9.28 12.68 -16.23
N THR A 108 -8.37 13.27 -15.46
CA THR A 108 -7.73 14.57 -15.78
C THR A 108 -6.54 14.43 -16.74
N GLN A 109 -6.29 13.25 -17.30
CA GLN A 109 -5.21 12.95 -18.27
C GLN A 109 -3.81 13.34 -17.78
N GLN A 110 -3.55 13.23 -16.48
CA GLN A 110 -2.23 13.51 -15.92
C GLN A 110 -1.21 12.44 -16.36
N GLU A 111 -0.05 12.85 -16.87
CA GLU A 111 0.96 11.91 -17.38
C GLU A 111 1.69 11.17 -16.25
N ASN A 112 1.87 11.83 -15.10
CA ASN A 112 2.47 11.25 -13.91
C ASN A 112 1.47 11.25 -12.75
N CYS A 113 1.34 10.13 -12.04
CA CYS A 113 0.48 10.01 -10.86
C CYS A 113 1.13 10.53 -9.55
N GLY A 114 2.43 10.86 -9.57
CA GLY A 114 3.18 11.34 -8.39
C GLY A 114 3.37 10.28 -7.29
N CYS A 115 2.87 9.06 -7.48
CA CYS A 115 2.91 8.02 -6.44
C CYS A 115 4.32 7.49 -6.18
N PHE A 116 5.27 7.61 -7.12
CA PHE A 116 6.69 7.34 -6.89
C PHE A 116 7.54 8.62 -7.06
N GLY A 117 6.92 9.80 -6.90
CA GLY A 117 7.55 11.08 -7.25
C GLY A 117 7.74 11.26 -8.76
N THR A 118 8.71 12.09 -9.11
CA THR A 118 9.05 12.50 -10.48
C THR A 118 10.18 11.67 -11.10
N MET A 119 11.06 11.07 -10.27
CA MET A 119 12.11 10.16 -10.76
C MET A 119 11.60 8.93 -11.50
N VAL A 120 10.45 8.39 -11.09
CA VAL A 120 9.79 7.28 -11.81
C VAL A 120 8.44 7.76 -12.28
N GLN A 121 8.42 8.34 -13.47
CA GLN A 121 7.18 8.67 -14.17
C GLN A 121 6.42 7.38 -14.48
N MET A 122 5.43 7.09 -13.65
CA MET A 122 4.54 5.95 -13.84
C MET A 122 3.19 6.44 -14.31
N SER A 123 2.74 5.86 -15.43
CA SER A 123 1.38 6.06 -15.91
C SER A 123 0.38 5.75 -14.79
N PRO A 124 -0.63 6.62 -14.58
CA PRO A 124 -1.67 6.39 -13.58
C PRO A 124 -2.36 5.03 -13.70
N VAL A 125 -2.46 4.46 -14.91
CA VAL A 125 -3.04 3.13 -15.16
C VAL A 125 -2.21 2.02 -14.51
N VAL A 126 -0.88 2.10 -14.61
CA VAL A 126 0.05 1.12 -14.01
C VAL A 126 -0.02 1.20 -12.49
N THR A 127 -0.06 2.42 -11.95
CA THR A 127 -0.18 2.66 -10.51
C THR A 127 -1.53 2.20 -9.96
N LEU A 128 -2.61 2.41 -10.71
CA LEU A 128 -3.94 1.89 -10.39
C LEU A 128 -3.94 0.37 -10.31
N ALA A 129 -3.37 -0.32 -11.32
CA ALA A 129 -3.27 -1.77 -11.35
C ALA A 129 -2.46 -2.31 -10.15
N LYS A 130 -1.33 -1.68 -9.83
CA LYS A 130 -0.51 -1.98 -8.65
C LYS A 130 -1.30 -1.82 -7.35
N ASN A 131 -2.03 -0.71 -7.18
CA ASN A 131 -2.81 -0.47 -5.97
C ASN A 131 -3.99 -1.45 -5.84
N CYS A 132 -4.65 -1.80 -6.94
CA CYS A 132 -5.66 -2.87 -6.98
C CYS A 132 -5.08 -4.23 -6.58
N PHE A 133 -3.87 -4.56 -7.02
CA PHE A 133 -3.17 -5.78 -6.61
C PHE A 133 -2.85 -5.78 -5.11
N LEU A 134 -2.33 -4.67 -4.58
CA LEU A 134 -2.08 -4.52 -3.12
C LEU A 134 -3.38 -4.64 -2.31
N LEU A 135 -4.48 -4.06 -2.80
CA LEU A 135 -5.79 -4.14 -2.17
C LEU A 135 -6.25 -5.60 -2.09
N PHE A 136 -6.13 -6.35 -3.20
CA PHE A 136 -6.47 -7.77 -3.24
C PHE A 136 -5.66 -8.58 -2.22
N LEU A 137 -4.35 -8.32 -2.10
CA LEU A 137 -3.50 -8.95 -1.09
C LEU A 137 -3.94 -8.59 0.34
N ALA A 138 -4.20 -7.32 0.62
CA ALA A 138 -4.62 -6.84 1.94
C ALA A 138 -5.96 -7.46 2.38
N VAL A 139 -6.95 -7.50 1.48
CA VAL A 139 -8.26 -8.14 1.72
C VAL A 139 -8.13 -9.64 1.95
N SER A 140 -7.29 -10.32 1.15
CA SER A 140 -7.04 -11.75 1.29
C SER A 140 -6.40 -12.11 2.64
N ILE A 141 -5.49 -11.28 3.14
CA ILE A 141 -4.90 -11.45 4.47
C ILE A 141 -5.96 -11.21 5.56
N ARG A 142 -6.75 -10.13 5.47
CA ARG A 142 -7.80 -9.81 6.45
C ARG A 142 -8.86 -10.91 6.55
N LYS A 143 -9.39 -11.43 5.43
CA LYS A 143 -10.37 -12.54 5.43
C LYS A 143 -9.83 -13.78 6.14
N LYS A 144 -8.56 -14.13 5.91
CA LYS A 144 -7.89 -15.26 6.59
C LYS A 144 -7.69 -15.03 8.08
N MET A 145 -7.51 -13.78 8.52
CA MET A 145 -7.41 -13.45 9.95
C MET A 145 -8.78 -13.47 10.64
N SER A 146 -9.82 -12.92 10.00
CA SER A 146 -11.18 -12.93 10.53
C SER A 146 -11.70 -14.36 10.74
N GLY A 147 -11.43 -15.27 9.81
CA GLY A 147 -11.82 -16.68 9.96
C GLY A 147 -11.08 -17.44 11.07
N ARG A 148 -9.98 -16.90 11.62
CA ARG A 148 -9.24 -17.50 12.73
C ARG A 148 -9.74 -17.03 14.10
N ASN A 149 -10.45 -15.91 14.17
CA ASN A 149 -11.04 -15.40 15.41
C ASN A 149 -12.44 -15.98 15.71
N SER A 150 -13.02 -16.75 14.78
CA SER A 150 -14.35 -17.38 14.92
C SER A 150 -14.30 -18.90 15.05
N ALA A 151 -13.10 -19.47 15.29
CA ALA A 151 -12.85 -20.88 15.56
C ALA A 151 -12.04 -21.01 16.85
#